data_AF-M5SWA3-F1
#
_entry.id   AF-M5SWA3-F1
#
_cell.length_a   1.000
_cell.length_b   1.000
_cell.length_c   1.000
_cell.angle_alpha   90.00
_cell.angle_beta   90.00
_cell.angle_gamma   90.00
#
_symmetry.space_group_name_H-M   'P 1'
#
loop_
_entity.id
_entity.type
_entity.pdbx_description
1 polymer ?
#
loop_
_entity_poly.entity_id
_entity_poly.type
_entity_poly.pdbx_seq_one_letter_code
_entity_poly.pdbx_strand_id
1 'polypeptide(L)'
;MNSNPYESVAESGLVVERVAPSAVRWAVIGFSLICMPLVLMGGYGFYVDYQYAAALPPGAAHCGNAALGAIFLIFPGAPMFGCVGAAIGYVAAKVVGSESRDAGVRRAGASLDKGDTRSVV
;
A
#
# COMPACT_ATOMS: atom_id res chain seq x y z
N MET A 1 -37.57 22.41 -29.78
CA MET A 1 -36.86 21.18 -29.37
C MET A 1 -35.60 21.63 -28.66
N ASN A 2 -35.58 21.55 -27.33
CA ASN A 2 -34.42 21.92 -26.53
C ASN A 2 -33.40 20.77 -26.61
N SER A 3 -32.36 20.93 -27.43
CA SER A 3 -31.18 20.09 -27.35
C SER A 3 -30.42 20.47 -26.08
N ASN A 4 -30.25 19.50 -25.19
CA ASN A 4 -29.48 19.67 -23.98
C ASN A 4 -27.99 19.85 -24.39
N PRO A 5 -27.35 20.99 -24.12
CA PRO A 5 -25.97 21.25 -24.55
C PRO A 5 -24.93 20.36 -23.86
N TYR A 6 -25.33 19.54 -22.88
CA TYR A 6 -24.47 18.60 -22.17
C TYR A 6 -24.48 17.18 -22.76
N GLU A 7 -25.21 16.92 -23.85
CA GLU A 7 -25.31 15.57 -24.42
C GLU A 7 -24.00 15.08 -25.07
N SER A 8 -23.16 16.00 -25.55
CA SER A 8 -21.86 15.67 -26.17
C SER A 8 -20.74 15.33 -25.18
N VAL A 9 -20.93 15.58 -23.88
CA VAL A 9 -19.90 15.30 -22.87
C VAL A 9 -19.92 13.84 -22.42
N ALA A 10 -21.02 13.12 -22.65
CA ALA A 10 -21.13 11.68 -22.37
C ALA A 10 -20.33 10.81 -23.38
N GLU A 11 -20.05 11.35 -24.57
CA GLU A 11 -19.26 10.70 -25.64
C GLU A 11 -17.77 11.00 -25.58
N SER A 12 -17.34 11.88 -24.67
CA SER A 12 -15.92 11.98 -24.31
C SER A 12 -15.57 10.75 -23.49
N GLY A 13 -15.41 9.62 -24.17
CA GLY A 13 -14.91 8.36 -23.68
C GLY A 13 -13.48 8.52 -23.18
N LEU A 14 -13.32 9.28 -22.10
CA LEU A 14 -12.28 9.01 -21.11
C LEU A 14 -12.62 7.62 -20.58
N VAL A 15 -12.24 6.61 -21.35
CA VAL A 15 -11.84 5.32 -20.81
C VAL A 15 -10.70 5.69 -19.88
N VAL A 16 -11.07 6.04 -18.64
CA VAL A 16 -10.15 6.04 -17.51
C VAL A 16 -9.75 4.59 -17.44
N GLU A 17 -8.71 4.25 -18.20
CA GLU A 17 -8.03 2.98 -18.14
C GLU A 17 -7.64 2.87 -16.67
N ARG A 18 -8.44 2.12 -15.90
CA ARG A 18 -8.14 1.85 -14.50
C ARG A 18 -6.87 1.05 -14.54
N VAL A 19 -5.73 1.74 -14.44
CA VAL A 19 -4.42 1.14 -14.34
C VAL A 19 -4.53 0.16 -13.18
N ALA A 20 -4.50 -1.13 -13.51
CA ALA A 20 -4.65 -2.17 -12.50
C ALA A 20 -3.62 -1.89 -11.40
N PRO A 21 -4.03 -1.88 -10.11
CA PRO A 21 -3.12 -1.58 -9.03
C PRO A 21 -1.95 -2.55 -9.12
N SER A 22 -0.75 -2.02 -9.38
CA SER A 22 0.43 -2.86 -9.54
C SER A 22 0.70 -3.56 -8.22
N ALA A 23 0.58 -4.88 -8.21
CA ALA A 23 0.71 -5.69 -6.99
C ALA A 23 2.06 -5.48 -6.29
N VAL A 24 3.11 -5.20 -7.08
CA VAL A 24 4.44 -4.87 -6.57
C VAL A 24 4.45 -3.57 -5.76
N ARG A 25 3.81 -2.49 -6.24
CA ARG A 25 3.74 -1.23 -5.48
C ARG A 25 3.00 -1.41 -4.16
N TRP A 26 1.88 -2.14 -4.17
CA TRP A 26 1.13 -2.42 -2.96
C TRP A 26 1.88 -3.31 -1.96
N ALA A 27 2.64 -4.30 -2.45
CA ALA A 27 3.54 -5.08 -1.62
C ALA A 27 4.65 -4.22 -1.01
N VAL A 28 5.24 -3.29 -1.78
CA VAL A 28 6.26 -2.35 -1.26
C VAL A 28 5.68 -1.40 -0.22
N ILE A 29 4.46 -0.91 -0.43
CA ILE A 29 3.76 -0.06 0.55
C ILE A 29 3.50 -0.85 1.84
N GLY A 30 2.96 -2.07 1.73
CA GLY A 30 2.72 -2.95 2.88
C GLY A 30 4.01 -3.30 3.63
N PHE A 31 5.09 -3.58 2.91
CA PHE A 31 6.42 -3.78 3.50
C PHE A 31 6.86 -2.54 4.27
N SER A 32 6.79 -1.37 3.64
CA SER A 32 7.28 -0.10 4.21
C SER A 32 6.52 0.29 5.48
N LEU A 33 5.19 0.13 5.48
CA LEU A 33 4.34 0.48 6.62
C LEU A 33 4.64 -0.33 7.89
N ILE A 34 5.12 -1.57 7.75
CA ILE A 34 5.45 -2.43 8.89
C ILE A 34 6.94 -2.39 9.22
N CYS A 35 7.80 -2.34 8.20
CA CYS A 35 9.25 -2.33 8.37
C CYS A 35 9.75 -1.01 8.97
N MET A 36 9.26 0.15 8.50
CA MET A 36 9.72 1.46 8.98
C MET A 36 9.54 1.67 10.49
N PRO A 37 8.36 1.39 11.09
CA PRO A 37 8.18 1.52 12.53
C PRO A 37 9.16 0.68 13.35
N LEU A 38 9.46 -0.55 12.91
CA LEU A 38 10.41 -1.44 13.58
C LEU A 38 11.84 -0.92 13.48
N VAL A 39 12.24 -0.42 12.31
CA VAL A 39 13.56 0.19 12.12
C VAL A 39 13.69 1.46 12.96
N LEU A 40 12.67 2.32 13.00
CA LEU A 40 12.65 3.53 13.81
C LEU A 40 12.71 3.21 15.31
N MET A 41 11.95 2.22 15.76
CA MET A 41 11.95 1.76 17.15
C MET A 41 13.32 1.22 17.56
N GLY A 42 13.95 0.39 16.72
CA GLY A 42 15.30 -0.11 16.96
C GLY A 42 16.34 1.00 16.96
N GLY A 43 16.25 1.94 16.00
CA GLY A 43 17.15 3.10 15.91
C GLY A 43 17.03 4.03 17.13
N TYR A 44 15.81 4.25 17.62
CA TYR A 44 15.58 4.98 18.86
C TYR A 44 16.20 4.27 20.07
N GLY A 45 16.10 2.94 20.13
CA GLY A 45 16.78 2.14 21.15
C GLY A 45 18.29 2.36 21.17
N PHE A 46 18.94 2.39 20.00
CA PHE A 46 20.36 2.72 19.88
C PHE A 46 20.69 4.15 20.32
N TYR A 47 19.85 5.11 19.96
CA TYR A 47 20.04 6.50 20.37
C TYR A 47 20.02 6.66 21.90
N VAL A 48 19.05 6.01 22.57
CA VAL A 48 18.95 6.02 24.04
C VAL A 48 20.11 5.29 24.69
N ASP A 49 20.55 4.15 24.13
CA ASP A 49 21.70 3.40 24.63
C ASP A 49 23.00 4.21 24.52
N TYR A 50 23.19 4.95 23.42
CA TYR A 50 24.34 5.84 23.25
C TYR A 50 24.35 6.99 24.26
N GLN A 51 23.18 7.60 24.52
CA GLN A 51 23.01 8.63 25.56
C GLN A 51 23.33 8.08 26.96
N TYR A 52 22.85 6.87 27.26
CA TYR A 52 23.12 6.20 28.53
C TYR A 52 24.62 5.90 28.68
N ALA A 53 25.28 5.42 27.63
CA ALA A 53 26.70 5.15 27.64
C ALA A 53 27.54 6.43 27.86
N ALA A 54 27.12 7.56 27.29
CA ALA A 54 27.79 8.85 27.47
C ALA A 54 27.57 9.46 28.87
N ALA A 55 26.47 9.12 29.55
CA ALA A 55 26.16 9.62 30.89
C ALA A 55 26.91 8.86 32.00
N LEU A 56 27.49 7.70 31.70
CA LEU A 56 28.20 6.89 32.68
C LEU A 56 29.65 7.36 32.88
N PRO A 57 30.17 7.31 34.13
CA PRO A 57 31.59 7.54 34.37
C PRO A 57 32.44 6.54 33.59
N PRO A 58 33.63 6.94 33.08
CA PRO A 58 34.52 6.02 32.40
C PRO A 58 34.88 4.84 33.32
N GLY A 59 34.61 3.61 32.85
CA GLY A 59 34.87 2.37 33.60
C GLY A 59 33.68 1.84 34.42
N ALA A 60 32.52 2.52 34.41
CA ALA A 60 31.31 1.97 35.01
C ALA A 60 30.77 0.79 34.17
N ALA A 61 30.31 -0.26 34.85
CA ALA A 61 29.68 -1.40 34.18
C ALA A 61 28.34 -0.97 33.55
N HIS A 62 28.16 -1.23 32.26
CA HIS A 62 26.89 -1.02 31.58
C HIS A 62 25.90 -2.13 31.97
N CYS A 63 24.79 -1.75 32.60
CA CYS A 63 23.76 -2.70 33.00
C CYS A 63 22.76 -2.88 31.84
N GLY A 64 22.84 -4.01 31.14
CA GLY A 64 21.88 -4.38 30.09
C GLY A 64 22.42 -4.21 28.67
N ASN A 65 21.86 -4.98 27.74
CA ASN A 65 22.28 -5.00 26.33
C ASN A 65 21.13 -4.54 25.42
N ALA A 66 20.71 -3.28 25.60
CA ALA A 66 19.65 -2.68 24.80
C ALA A 66 20.00 -2.67 23.30
N ALA A 67 21.29 -2.54 22.97
CA ALA A 67 21.82 -2.68 21.62
C ALA A 67 21.43 -4.02 20.97
N LEU A 68 21.50 -5.14 21.68
CA LEU A 68 21.19 -6.46 21.11
C LEU A 68 19.70 -6.60 20.73
N GLY A 69 18.81 -5.99 21.53
CA GLY A 69 17.38 -5.90 21.21
C GLY A 69 17.10 -5.02 19.98
N ALA A 70 17.80 -3.88 19.87
CA ALA A 70 17.70 -3.00 18.70
C ALA A 70 18.22 -3.66 17.42
N ILE A 71 19.34 -4.37 17.50
CA ILE A 71 19.91 -5.17 16.39
C ILE A 71 18.90 -6.22 15.95
N PHE A 72 18.31 -6.96 16.91
CA PHE A 72 17.30 -7.96 16.59
C PHE A 72 16.05 -7.33 15.94
N LEU A 73 15.62 -6.15 16.39
CA LEU A 73 14.47 -5.48 15.78
C LEU A 73 14.76 -5.04 14.34
N ILE A 74 15.98 -4.58 14.04
CA ILE A 74 16.34 -4.01 12.74
C ILE A 74 16.68 -5.09 11.72
N PHE A 75 17.52 -6.07 12.09
CA PHE A 75 18.10 -6.99 11.12
C PHE A 75 17.24 -8.23 10.84
N PRO A 76 16.76 -8.99 11.83
CA PRO A 76 15.81 -10.08 11.60
C PRO A 76 14.34 -9.63 11.71
N GLY A 77 14.00 -8.80 12.71
CA GLY A 77 12.62 -8.43 13.01
C GLY A 77 11.95 -7.64 11.87
N ALA A 78 12.52 -6.49 11.51
CA ALA A 78 11.97 -5.59 10.51
C ALA A 78 11.75 -6.25 9.14
N PRO A 79 12.68 -7.03 8.56
CA PRO A 79 12.41 -7.71 7.31
C PRO A 79 11.42 -8.87 7.44
N MET A 80 11.41 -9.64 8.54
CA MET A 80 10.40 -10.69 8.72
C MET A 80 8.99 -10.11 8.77
N PHE A 81 8.76 -9.09 9.60
CA PHE A 81 7.47 -8.42 9.69
C PHE A 81 7.15 -7.60 8.43
N GLY A 82 8.17 -7.03 7.78
CA GLY A 82 8.04 -6.38 6.48
C GLY A 82 7.53 -7.35 5.41
N CYS A 83 8.02 -8.60 5.36
CA CYS A 83 7.52 -9.63 4.45
C CYS A 83 6.04 -9.96 4.71
N VAL A 84 5.61 -9.99 5.97
CA VAL A 84 4.18 -10.12 6.32
C VAL A 84 3.38 -8.94 5.78
N GLY A 85 3.89 -7.72 5.94
CA GLY A 85 3.29 -6.51 5.37
C GLY A 85 3.21 -6.55 3.83
N ALA A 86 4.25 -7.07 3.17
CA ALA A 86 4.27 -7.25 1.73
C ALA A 86 3.20 -8.25 1.26
N ALA A 87 3.02 -9.35 1.99
CA ALA A 87 1.99 -10.34 1.72
C ALA A 87 0.58 -9.73 1.85
N ILE A 88 0.34 -8.95 2.91
CA ILE A 88 -0.93 -8.22 3.12
C ILE A 88 -1.17 -7.24 1.97
N GLY A 89 -0.15 -6.46 1.59
CA GLY A 89 -0.23 -5.51 0.47
C GLY A 89 -0.51 -6.21 -0.87
N TYR A 90 0.12 -7.35 -1.12
CA TYR A 90 -0.13 -8.15 -2.33
C TYR A 90 -1.58 -8.66 -2.39
N VAL A 91 -2.13 -9.13 -1.27
CA VAL A 91 -3.53 -9.57 -1.18
C VAL A 91 -4.47 -8.38 -1.38
N ALA A 92 -4.20 -7.23 -0.76
CA ALA A 92 -4.99 -6.02 -0.94
C ALA A 92 -5.06 -5.57 -2.42
N ALA A 93 -3.94 -5.66 -3.15
CA ALA A 93 -3.91 -5.35 -4.58
C ALA A 93 -4.82 -6.25 -5.42
N LYS A 94 -4.97 -7.53 -5.03
CA LYS A 94 -5.87 -8.48 -5.73
C LYS A 94 -7.34 -8.14 -5.48
N VAL A 95 -7.71 -7.76 -4.26
CA VAL A 95 -9.08 -7.38 -3.89
C VAL A 95 -9.50 -6.08 -4.60
N VAL A 96 -8.64 -5.06 -4.57
CA VAL A 96 -8.91 -3.77 -5.24
C VAL A 96 -8.93 -3.94 -6.78
N GLY A 97 -8.13 -4.87 -7.30
CA GLY A 97 -8.13 -5.25 -8.71
C GLY A 97 -9.42 -5.94 -9.15
N SER A 98 -10.03 -6.79 -8.32
CA SER A 98 -11.31 -7.45 -8.63
C SER A 98 -12.47 -6.46 -8.69
N GLU A 99 -12.58 -5.53 -7.76
CA GLU A 99 -13.62 -4.49 -7.78
C GLU A 99 -13.56 -3.63 -9.05
N SER A 100 -12.35 -3.34 -9.53
CA SER A 100 -12.15 -2.56 -10.75
C SER A 100 -12.55 -3.31 -12.02
N ARG A 101 -12.45 -4.65 -12.02
CA ARG A 101 -12.90 -5.51 -13.14
C ARG A 101 -14.41 -5.65 -13.15
N ASP A 102 -15.04 -5.90 -12.00
CA ASP A 102 -16.50 -6.06 -11.90
C ASP A 102 -17.25 -4.77 -12.23
N ALA A 103 -16.72 -3.62 -11.81
CA ALA A 103 -17.25 -2.32 -12.20
C ALA A 103 -17.13 -2.05 -13.72
N GLY A 104 -16.08 -2.56 -14.37
CA GLY A 104 -15.89 -2.47 -15.82
C GLY A 104 -16.86 -3.35 -16.60
N VAL A 105 -17.05 -4.60 -16.17
CA VAL A 105 -17.98 -5.56 -16.82
C VAL A 105 -19.43 -5.08 -16.71
N ARG A 106 -19.85 -4.56 -15.54
CA ARG A 106 -21.21 -4.00 -15.37
C ARG A 106 -21.49 -2.81 -16.27
N ARG A 107 -20.49 -1.93 -16.50
CA ARG A 107 -20.62 -0.80 -17.43
C ARG A 107 -20.65 -1.26 -18.88
N ALA A 108 -19.84 -2.24 -19.26
CA ALA A 108 -19.85 -2.81 -20.60
C ALA A 108 -21.18 -3.51 -20.92
N GLY A 109 -21.72 -4.30 -19.98
CA GLY A 109 -23.03 -4.94 -20.12
C GLY A 109 -24.18 -3.92 -20.25
N ALA A 110 -24.15 -2.83 -19.46
CA ALA A 110 -25.13 -1.75 -19.57
C ALA A 110 -25.01 -0.93 -20.87
N SER A 111 -23.82 -0.91 -21.50
CA SER A 111 -23.61 -0.24 -22.79
C SER A 111 -24.10 -1.09 -23.97
N LEU A 112 -23.99 -2.42 -23.88
CA LEU A 112 -24.48 -3.35 -24.91
C LEU A 112 -26.02 -3.44 -24.90
N ASP A 113 -26.64 -3.42 -23.72
CA ASP A 113 -28.11 -3.44 -23.57
C ASP A 113 -28.80 -2.19 -24.17
N LYS A 114 -28.11 -1.04 -24.19
CA LYS A 114 -28.59 0.18 -24.87
C LYS A 114 -28.37 0.18 -26.39
N GLY A 115 -27.52 -0.71 -26.91
CA GLY A 115 -27.19 -0.80 -28.34
C GLY A 115 -28.20 -1.63 -29.15
N ASP A 116 -28.95 -2.51 -28.50
CA ASP A 116 -29.76 -3.54 -29.18
C ASP A 116 -31.25 -3.17 -29.36
N THR A 117 -31.66 -1.98 -28.93
CA THR A 117 -33.05 -1.49 -29.09
C THR A 117 -33.27 -0.64 -30.35
N ARG A 118 -32.31 -0.59 -31.29
CA ARG A 118 -32.38 0.26 -32.50
C ARG A 118 -32.51 -0.49 -33.84
N SER A 119 -32.85 -1.78 -33.88
CA SER A 119 -33.03 -2.50 -35.17
C SER A 119 -34.32 -3.31 -35.29
N VAL A 120 -35.45 -2.75 -34.82
CA VAL A 120 -36.79 -3.27 -35.21
C VAL A 120 -37.60 -2.11 -35.79
N VAL A 121 -37.32 -1.80 -37.06
CA VAL A 121 -38.27 -1.16 -38.00
C VAL A 121 -38.22 -1.96 -39.28
#